data_AF-A0A961K8B6-F1
#
_entry.id   AF-A0A961K8B6-F1
#
_cell.length_a   1.000
_cell.length_b   1.000
_cell.length_c   1.000
_cell.angle_alpha   90.00
_cell.angle_beta   90.00
_cell.angle_gamma   90.00
#
_symmetry.space_group_name_H-M   'P 1'
#
loop_
_entity.id
_entity.type
_entity.pdbx_description
1 polymer ?
#
loop_
_entity_poly.entity_id
_entity_poly.type
_entity_poly.pdbx_seq_one_letter_code
_entity_poly.pdbx_strand_id
1 'polypeptide(L)'
;MLLKQDMSHVETLPDVFVADETYVPVRWDLADFEDKVRGLLADPDRCAQIAQNAHDVLTRWARDRAFVDQVAPIFGVTQTAR
;
A
#
# COMPACT_ATOMS: atom_id res chain seq x y z
N MET A 1 1.62 6.02 1.66
CA MET A 1 0.19 6.34 1.45
C MET A 1 -0.41 6.56 2.83
N LEU A 2 -1.29 7.53 3.05
CA LEU A 2 -1.72 7.88 4.42
C LEU A 2 -3.19 7.59 4.69
N LEU A 3 -4.10 8.17 3.91
CA LEU A 3 -5.54 8.00 4.07
C LEU A 3 -6.15 7.58 2.73
N LYS A 4 -6.97 6.52 2.72
CA LYS A 4 -7.65 6.03 1.53
C LYS A 4 -8.92 5.28 1.94
N GLN A 5 -9.90 5.23 1.04
CA GLN A 5 -11.11 4.42 1.25
C GLN A 5 -10.73 2.98 1.61
N ASP A 6 -11.60 2.29 2.35
CA ASP A 6 -11.37 0.89 2.74
C ASP A 6 -11.10 0.01 1.50
N MET A 7 -9.89 -0.55 1.46
CA MET A 7 -9.39 -1.41 0.39
C MET A 7 -9.39 -2.89 0.79
N SER A 8 -10.06 -3.28 1.88
CA SER A 8 -10.12 -4.67 2.37
C SER A 8 -10.63 -5.70 1.35
N HIS A 9 -11.27 -5.24 0.28
CA HIS A 9 -11.78 -6.04 -0.82
C HIS A 9 -10.89 -6.04 -2.08
N VAL A 10 -9.74 -5.37 -2.06
CA VAL A 10 -8.84 -5.26 -3.22
C VAL A 10 -7.55 -6.01 -2.96
N GLU A 11 -7.26 -6.96 -3.83
CA GLU A 11 -5.99 -7.69 -3.82
C GLU A 11 -4.99 -6.99 -4.76
N THR A 12 -3.78 -6.76 -4.26
CA THR A 12 -2.67 -6.22 -5.05
C THR A 12 -1.42 -7.08 -4.91
N LEU A 13 -0.51 -6.94 -5.86
CA LEU A 13 0.83 -7.54 -5.82
C LEU A 13 1.85 -6.41 -6.00
N PRO A 14 2.64 -6.05 -4.98
CA PRO A 14 2.63 -6.61 -3.62
C PRO A 14 1.35 -6.21 -2.87
N ASP A 15 1.06 -6.87 -1.76
CA ASP A 15 0.01 -6.39 -0.86
C ASP A 15 0.47 -5.06 -0.23
N VAL A 16 -0.16 -3.97 -0.64
CA VAL A 16 0.14 -2.61 -0.15
C VAL A 16 -1.00 -2.06 0.69
N PHE A 17 -2.14 -2.77 0.80
CA PHE A 17 -3.33 -2.29 1.50
C PHE A 17 -3.48 -2.99 2.85
N VAL A 18 -2.51 -2.80 3.73
CA VAL A 18 -2.55 -3.27 5.11
C VAL A 18 -3.05 -2.15 6.02
N ALA A 19 -4.27 -2.32 6.53
CA ALA A 19 -4.94 -1.32 7.36
C ALA A 19 -4.11 -0.94 8.59
N ASP A 20 -4.02 0.38 8.84
CA ASP A 20 -3.26 1.03 9.90
C ASP A 20 -1.73 0.79 9.90
N GLU A 21 -1.21 0.07 8.91
CA GLU A 21 0.23 -0.15 8.71
C GLU A 21 0.77 0.61 7.51
N THR A 22 0.10 0.53 6.35
CA THR A 22 0.51 1.17 5.10
C THR A 22 -0.50 2.22 4.61
N TYR A 23 -1.68 2.26 5.22
CA TYR A 23 -2.68 3.32 5.09
C TYR A 23 -3.72 3.25 6.21
N VAL A 24 -4.40 4.36 6.48
CA VAL A 24 -5.59 4.39 7.34
C VAL A 24 -6.83 4.26 6.46
N PRO A 25 -7.72 3.27 6.70
CA PRO A 25 -8.96 3.13 5.98
C PRO A 25 -9.99 4.17 6.44
N VAL A 26 -10.66 4.79 5.48
CA VAL A 26 -11.89 5.57 5.68
C VAL A 26 -13.06 4.87 4.99
N ARG A 27 -14.26 4.98 5.54
CA ARG A 27 -15.46 4.46 4.89
C ARG A 27 -15.66 5.12 3.52
N TRP A 28 -16.24 4.36 2.60
CA TRP A 28 -16.52 4.83 1.25
C TRP A 28 -17.53 5.99 1.20
N ASP A 29 -18.44 6.06 2.17
CA ASP A 29 -19.39 7.17 2.35
C ASP A 29 -18.78 8.35 3.13
N LEU A 30 -17.51 8.25 3.54
CA LEU A 30 -16.78 9.24 4.33
C LEU A 30 -17.39 9.55 5.70
N ALA A 31 -18.28 8.70 6.22
CA ALA A 31 -18.97 8.97 7.48
C ALA A 31 -18.02 9.06 8.70
N ASP A 32 -16.83 8.47 8.62
CA ASP A 32 -15.78 8.50 9.64
C ASP A 32 -14.59 9.41 9.27
N PHE A 33 -14.68 10.19 8.19
CA PHE A 33 -13.56 10.96 7.67
C PHE A 33 -13.01 11.98 8.68
N GLU A 34 -13.88 12.72 9.37
CA GLU A 34 -13.45 13.71 10.36
C GLU A 34 -12.66 13.07 11.51
N ASP A 35 -13.17 11.96 12.05
CA ASP A 35 -12.53 11.24 13.15
C ASP A 35 -11.16 10.70 12.75
N LYS A 36 -11.05 10.12 11.54
CA LYS A 36 -9.78 9.63 11.00
C LYS A 36 -8.76 10.76 10.84
N VAL A 37 -9.16 11.89 10.26
CA VAL A 37 -8.28 13.05 10.05
C VAL A 37 -7.83 13.65 11.39
N ARG A 38 -8.73 13.80 12.36
CA ARG A 38 -8.37 14.30 13.70
C ARG A 38 -7.36 13.39 14.39
N GLY A 39 -7.55 12.07 14.31
CA GLY A 39 -6.62 11.09 14.84
C GLY A 39 -5.23 11.19 14.20
N LEU A 40 -5.17 11.36 12.88
CA LEU A 40 -3.91 11.55 12.15
C LEU A 40 -3.20 12.85 12.53
N LEU A 41 -3.91 13.97 12.59
CA LEU A 41 -3.32 15.27 12.95
C LEU A 41 -2.79 15.33 14.39
N ALA A 42 -3.31 14.48 15.29
CA ALA A 42 -2.84 14.37 16.67
C ALA A 42 -1.52 13.58 16.80
N ASP A 43 -1.12 12.81 15.78
CA ASP A 43 0.08 11.97 15.79
C ASP A 43 0.83 12.02 14.43
N PRO A 44 1.62 13.08 14.20
CA PRO A 44 2.39 13.24 12.96
C PRO A 44 3.44 12.15 12.75
N ASP A 45 4.02 11.61 13.82
CA ASP A 45 5.04 10.57 13.74
C ASP A 45 4.44 9.26 13.22
N ARG A 46 3.26 8.89 13.72
CA ARG A 46 2.50 7.77 13.17
C ARG A 46 2.12 7.99 11.72
N CYS A 47 1.75 9.21 11.33
CA CYS A 47 1.48 9.53 9.93
C CYS A 47 2.69 9.26 9.03
N ALA A 48 3.87 9.73 9.46
CA ALA A 48 5.12 9.52 8.74
C ALA A 48 5.45 8.02 8.64
N GLN A 49 5.28 7.27 9.73
CA GLN A 49 5.52 5.83 9.75
C GLN A 49 4.63 5.08 8.75
N ILE A 50 3.32 5.33 8.76
CA ILE A 50 2.36 4.68 7.84
C ILE A 50 2.71 5.03 6.39
N ALA A 51 3.01 6.31 6.13
CA ALA A 51 3.38 6.75 4.80
C ALA A 51 4.67 6.09 4.30
N GLN A 52 5.68 5.96 5.17
CA GLN A 52 6.95 5.33 4.89
C GLN A 52 6.80 3.82 4.65
N ASN A 53 6.01 3.11 5.46
CA ASN A 53 5.76 1.69 5.28
C ASN A 53 5.21 1.38 3.89
N ALA A 54 4.19 2.13 3.44
CA ALA A 54 3.64 1.97 2.09
C ALA A 54 4.69 2.27 1.01
N HIS A 55 5.53 3.29 1.21
CA HIS A 55 6.60 3.65 0.29
C HIS A 55 7.65 2.52 0.17
N ASP A 56 8.04 1.93 1.30
CA ASP A 56 9.03 0.86 1.34
C ASP A 56 8.54 -0.42 0.66
N VAL A 57 7.27 -0.81 0.88
CA VAL A 57 6.63 -1.95 0.21
C VAL A 57 6.73 -1.82 -1.31
N LEU A 58 6.28 -0.67 -1.85
CA LEU A 58 6.28 -0.44 -3.30
C LEU A 58 7.69 -0.29 -3.87
N THR A 59 8.57 0.40 -3.14
CA THR A 59 9.95 0.64 -3.59
C THR A 59 10.76 -0.65 -3.62
N ARG A 60 10.60 -1.51 -2.61
CA ARG A 60 11.25 -2.83 -2.59
C ARG A 60 10.79 -3.66 -3.78
N TRP A 61 9.48 -3.76 -4.00
CA TRP A 61 8.93 -4.52 -5.12
C TRP A 61 9.40 -4.00 -6.49
N ALA A 62 9.51 -2.68 -6.65
CA ALA A 62 10.04 -2.08 -7.87
C ALA A 62 11.55 -2.35 -8.06
N ARG A 63 12.34 -2.36 -6.99
CA ARG A 63 13.80 -2.55 -7.05
C ARG A 63 14.20 -4.00 -7.24
N ASP A 64 13.49 -4.93 -6.62
CA ASP A 64 13.85 -6.35 -6.60
C ASP A 64 13.47 -7.10 -7.90
N ARG A 65 13.12 -6.36 -8.96
CA ARG A 65 12.58 -6.90 -10.23
C ARG A 65 11.30 -7.74 -10.08
N ALA A 66 10.70 -7.79 -8.90
CA ALA A 66 9.50 -8.58 -8.63
C ALA A 66 8.34 -8.24 -9.59
N PHE A 67 8.18 -6.96 -9.95
CA PHE A 67 7.23 -6.58 -11.01
C PHE A 67 7.53 -7.25 -12.35
N VAL A 68 8.80 -7.17 -12.80
CA VAL A 68 9.22 -7.72 -14.09
C VAL A 68 9.03 -9.24 -14.09
N ASP A 69 9.42 -9.90 -13.01
CA ASP A 69 9.33 -11.33 -12.84
C ASP A 69 7.87 -11.81 -12.83
N GLN A 70 6.96 -11.00 -12.29
CA GLN A 70 5.52 -11.27 -12.28
C GLN A 70 4.88 -11.12 -13.67
N VAL A 71 5.27 -10.11 -14.46
CA VAL A 71 4.66 -9.85 -15.78
C VAL A 71 5.36 -10.58 -16.93
N ALA A 72 6.60 -11.04 -16.76
CA ALA A 72 7.38 -11.74 -17.79
C ALA A 72 6.63 -12.93 -18.45
N PRO A 73 5.88 -13.78 -17.70
CA PRO A 73 5.11 -14.88 -18.30
C PRO A 73 4.07 -14.42 -19.32
N ILE A 74 3.50 -13.22 -19.16
CA ILE A 74 2.51 -12.65 -20.09
C ILE A 74 3.13 -12.46 -21.49
N PHE A 75 4.43 -12.19 -21.54
CA PHE A 75 5.16 -11.93 -22.78
C PHE A 75 5.92 -13.16 -23.31
N GLY A 76 5.67 -14.34 -22.75
CA GLY A 76 6.37 -15.58 -23.14
C GLY A 76 7.86 -15.61 -22.76
N VAL A 77 8.30 -14.68 -21.89
CA VAL A 77 9.67 -14.67 -21.37
C VAL A 77 9.71 -15.64 -20.19
N THR A 78 10.40 -16.77 -20.35
CA THR A 78 10.62 -17.71 -19.25
C THR A 78 11.76 -17.19 -18.38
N GLN A 79 11.54 -17.10 -17.07
CA GLN A 79 12.55 -16.66 -16.10
C GLN A 79 13.80 -17.55 -16.22
N THR A 80 14.95 -16.95 -16.54
CA THR A 80 16.24 -17.64 -16.39
C THR A 80 16.52 -17.74 -14.90
N ALA A 81 16.45 -18.95 -14.35
CA ALA A 81 16.77 -19.20 -12.94
C ALA A 81 18.12 -18.57 -12.58
N ARG A 82 18.14 -17.80 -11.49
CA ARG A 82 19.36 -17.39 -10.79
C ARG A 82 19.65 -18.35 -9.65
#